data_AF-A0A1Z8UTE5-F1
#
_entry.id   AF-A0A1Z8UTE5-F1
#
_cell.length_a   1.000
_cell.length_b   1.000
_cell.length_c   1.000
_cell.angle_alpha   90.00
_cell.angle_beta   90.00
_cell.angle_gamma   90.00
#
_symmetry.space_group_name_H-M   'P 1'
#
loop_
_entity.id
_entity.type
_entity.pdbx_description
1 polymer ?
#
loop_
_entity_poly.entity_id
_entity_poly.type
_entity_poly.pdbx_seq_one_letter_code
_entity_poly.pdbx_strand_id
1 'polypeptide(L)'
;MPDITVSLTDTENKSMEYVAKSVQSWTDNALKNRARIAKEEIIAKLVAHCNANDITIATGEDAQVTQAFDLDVVAAASDAPLPPEAPEAE
;
A
#
# COMPACT_ATOMS: atom_id res chain seq x y z
N MET A 1 -8.41 13.49 -1.98
CA MET A 1 -7.73 12.33 -2.59
C MET A 1 -6.34 12.78 -2.95
N PRO A 2 -5.28 12.06 -2.56
CA PRO A 2 -3.92 12.39 -2.96
C PRO A 2 -3.70 12.04 -4.43
N ASP A 3 -3.00 12.90 -5.17
CA ASP A 3 -2.56 12.63 -6.54
C ASP A 3 -1.08 12.19 -6.50
N ILE A 4 -0.78 11.07 -7.19
CA ILE A 4 0.59 10.54 -7.31
C ILE A 4 1.00 10.62 -8.78
N THR A 5 2.10 11.32 -9.06
CA THR A 5 2.71 11.42 -10.39
C THR A 5 3.98 10.59 -10.46
N VAL A 6 4.20 9.94 -11.60
CA VAL A 6 5.42 9.17 -11.88
C VAL A 6 5.98 9.64 -13.21
N SER A 7 7.25 10.05 -13.21
CA SER A 7 7.99 10.37 -14.43
C SER A 7 8.82 9.17 -14.83
N LEU A 8 8.72 8.79 -16.10
CA LEU A 8 9.55 7.76 -16.71
C LEU A 8 10.56 8.44 -17.64
N THR A 9 11.76 7.89 -17.72
CA THR A 9 12.66 8.19 -18.84
C THR A 9 12.05 7.72 -20.15
N ASP A 10 12.52 8.26 -21.28
CA ASP A 10 12.06 7.85 -22.61
C ASP A 10 12.23 6.33 -22.83
N THR A 11 13.34 5.75 -22.34
CA THR A 11 13.62 4.32 -22.43
C THR A 11 12.66 3.47 -21.60
N GLU A 12 12.35 3.88 -20.37
CA GLU A 12 11.36 3.19 -19.52
C GLU A 12 9.96 3.29 -20.12
N ASN A 13 9.54 4.47 -20.59
CA ASN A 13 8.24 4.63 -21.24
C ASN A 13 8.15 3.74 -22.50
N LYS A 14 9.21 3.69 -23.31
CA LYS A 14 9.25 2.84 -24.50
C LYS A 14 9.17 1.35 -24.16
N SER A 15 9.79 0.95 -23.05
CA SER A 15 9.71 -0.42 -22.54
C SER A 15 8.30 -0.75 -22.05
N MET A 16 7.61 0.19 -21.40
CA MET A 16 6.22 0.01 -20.96
C MET A 16 5.24 -0.10 -22.13
N GLU A 17 5.45 0.63 -23.23
CA GLU A 17 4.64 0.51 -24.46
C GLU A 17 4.64 -0.92 -25.06
N TYR A 18 5.66 -1.74 -24.77
CA TYR A 18 5.69 -3.14 -25.18
C TYR A 18 4.70 -4.01 -24.39
N VAL A 19 4.54 -3.76 -23.08
CA VAL A 19 3.73 -4.58 -22.16
C VAL A 19 2.34 -4.00 -21.87
N ALA A 20 2.14 -2.70 -22.10
CA ALA A 20 0.92 -1.98 -21.75
C ALA A 20 0.37 -1.20 -22.95
N LYS A 21 -0.92 -1.42 -23.27
CA LYS A 21 -1.65 -0.63 -24.30
C LYS A 21 -1.71 0.86 -23.96
N SER A 22 -1.73 1.19 -22.67
CA SER A 22 -1.70 2.54 -22.12
C SER A 22 -0.87 2.49 -20.85
N VAL A 23 0.29 3.15 -20.85
CA VAL A 23 1.19 3.20 -19.70
C VAL A 23 0.48 3.82 -18.50
N GLN A 24 -0.24 4.93 -18.71
CA GLN A 24 -1.00 5.59 -17.64
C GLN A 24 -2.06 4.67 -17.03
N SER A 25 -2.87 4.00 -17.85
CA SER A 25 -3.95 3.13 -17.34
C SER A 25 -3.38 1.91 -16.60
N TRP A 26 -2.24 1.39 -17.04
CA TRP A 26 -1.55 0.32 -16.33
C TRP A 26 -1.05 0.81 -14.96
N THR A 27 -0.40 1.98 -14.91
CA THR A 27 0.10 2.59 -13.67
C THR A 27 -1.04 2.85 -12.68
N ASP A 28 -2.14 3.45 -13.13
CA ASP A 28 -3.32 3.72 -12.30
C ASP A 28 -3.91 2.44 -11.72
N ASN A 29 -4.00 1.39 -12.55
CA ASN A 29 -4.54 0.09 -12.13
C ASN A 29 -3.62 -0.58 -11.11
N ALA A 30 -2.32 -0.62 -11.38
CA ALA A 30 -1.32 -1.21 -10.49
C ALA A 30 -1.37 -0.55 -9.11
N LEU A 31 -1.38 0.80 -9.06
CA LEU A 31 -1.46 1.55 -7.82
C LEU A 31 -2.76 1.30 -7.06
N LYS A 32 -3.92 1.39 -7.74
CA LYS A 32 -5.23 1.18 -7.10
C LYS A 32 -5.40 -0.24 -6.58
N ASN A 33 -4.93 -1.24 -7.32
CA ASN A 33 -4.99 -2.63 -6.87
C ASN A 33 -4.08 -2.87 -5.67
N ARG A 34 -2.87 -2.29 -5.64
CA ARG A 34 -2.02 -2.39 -4.45
C ARG A 34 -2.64 -1.73 -3.23
N ALA A 35 -3.27 -0.55 -3.41
CA ALA A 35 -3.98 0.14 -2.34
C ALA A 35 -5.17 -0.68 -1.82
N ARG A 36 -5.95 -1.32 -2.71
CA ARG A 36 -7.04 -2.24 -2.33
C ARG A 36 -6.53 -3.40 -1.47
N ILE A 37 -5.45 -4.07 -1.91
CA ILE A 37 -4.86 -5.19 -1.17
C ILE A 37 -4.36 -4.73 0.21
N ALA A 38 -3.65 -3.60 0.27
CA ALA A 38 -3.18 -3.06 1.54
C ALA A 38 -4.33 -2.74 2.51
N LYS A 39 -5.42 -2.17 2.01
CA LYS A 39 -6.64 -1.92 2.80
C LYS A 39 -7.22 -3.22 3.37
N GLU A 40 -7.35 -4.27 2.55
CA GLU A 40 -7.83 -5.58 2.97
C GLU A 40 -6.93 -6.21 4.04
N GLU A 41 -5.61 -6.10 3.89
CA GLU A 41 -4.62 -6.55 4.88
C GLU A 41 -4.74 -5.81 6.22
N ILE A 42 -4.90 -4.48 6.19
CA ILE A 42 -5.09 -3.64 7.38
C ILE A 42 -6.38 -4.01 8.10
N ILE A 43 -7.49 -4.13 7.38
CA ILE A 43 -8.80 -4.49 7.96
C ILE A 43 -8.74 -5.89 8.58
N ALA A 44 -8.10 -6.86 7.92
CA ALA A 44 -7.94 -8.21 8.48
C ALA A 44 -7.17 -8.20 9.80
N LYS A 45 -6.08 -7.41 9.88
CA LYS A 45 -5.30 -7.22 11.11
C LYS A 45 -6.12 -6.56 12.23
N LEU A 46 -6.88 -5.51 11.90
CA LEU A 46 -7.76 -4.85 12.86
C LEU A 46 -8.80 -5.80 13.41
N VAL A 47 -9.51 -6.54 12.53
CA VAL A 47 -10.55 -7.49 12.95
C VAL A 47 -9.97 -8.53 13.92
N ALA A 48 -8.80 -9.08 13.60
CA ALA A 48 -8.12 -10.04 14.48
C ALA A 48 -7.76 -9.42 15.84
N HIS A 49 -7.20 -8.20 15.84
CA HIS A 49 -6.84 -7.49 17.07
C HIS A 49 -8.07 -7.17 17.93
N CYS A 50 -9.12 -6.62 17.33
CA CYS A 50 -10.34 -6.26 18.03
C CYS A 50 -11.03 -7.48 18.65
N ASN A 51 -11.13 -8.58 17.91
CA ASN A 51 -11.71 -9.83 18.42
C ASN A 51 -10.88 -10.45 19.56
N ALA A 52 -9.55 -10.30 19.54
CA ALA A 52 -8.67 -10.85 20.58
C ALA A 52 -8.67 -10.03 21.87
N ASN A 53 -9.09 -8.76 21.83
CA ASN A 53 -9.02 -7.82 22.95
C ASN A 53 -10.39 -7.28 23.37
N ASP A 54 -11.49 -7.87 22.88
CA ASP A 54 -12.87 -7.45 23.12
C ASP A 54 -13.13 -5.95 22.79
N ILE A 55 -12.48 -5.45 21.72
CA ILE A 55 -12.63 -4.06 21.24
C ILE A 55 -13.69 -4.02 20.15
N THR A 56 -14.60 -3.04 20.22
CA THR A 56 -15.60 -2.80 19.16
C THR A 56 -14.93 -2.35 17.86
N ILE A 57 -15.25 -3.01 16.75
CA ILE A 57 -14.78 -2.60 15.42
C ILE A 57 -15.60 -1.41 14.87
N ALA A 58 -14.93 -0.45 14.26
CA ALA A 58 -15.56 0.66 13.56
C ALA A 58 -16.39 0.18 12.35
N THR A 59 -17.44 0.93 12.03
CA THR A 59 -18.30 0.65 10.88
C THR A 59 -17.79 1.36 9.63
N GLY A 60 -17.58 0.60 8.55
CA GLY A 60 -17.09 1.11 7.27
C GLY A 60 -15.58 1.01 7.13
N GLU A 61 -15.11 0.66 5.93
CA GLU A 61 -13.70 0.35 5.67
C GLU A 61 -12.75 1.52 5.99
N ASP A 62 -13.13 2.76 5.63
CA ASP A 62 -12.31 3.95 5.90
C ASP A 62 -12.10 4.14 7.42
N ALA A 63 -13.16 4.00 8.21
CA ALA A 63 -13.09 4.11 9.67
C ALA A 63 -12.28 2.97 10.29
N GLN A 64 -12.35 1.77 9.71
CA GLN A 64 -11.54 0.63 10.12
C GLN A 64 -10.06 0.85 9.83
N VAL A 65 -9.68 1.38 8.65
CA VAL A 65 -8.27 1.71 8.39
C VAL A 65 -7.76 2.72 9.41
N THR A 66 -8.51 3.80 9.69
CA THR A 66 -8.13 4.78 10.71
C THR A 66 -7.99 4.14 12.09
N GLN A 67 -8.96 3.33 12.52
CA GLN A 67 -8.90 2.65 13.82
C GLN A 67 -7.66 1.74 13.94
N ALA A 68 -7.23 1.09 12.86
CA ALA A 68 -6.05 0.23 12.87
C ALA A 68 -4.76 1.01 13.15
N PHE A 69 -4.64 2.24 12.65
CA PHE A 69 -3.53 3.15 12.97
C PHE A 69 -3.67 3.74 14.38
N ASP A 70 -4.88 4.15 14.79
CA ASP A 70 -5.11 4.73 16.13
C ASP A 70 -4.83 3.73 17.27
N LEU A 71 -5.01 2.43 17.01
CA LEU A 71 -4.71 1.34 17.95
C LEU A 71 -3.28 0.78 17.79
N ASP A 72 -2.45 1.39 16.94
CA ASP A 72 -1.09 0.91 16.62
C ASP A 72 -1.02 -0.56 16.15
N VAL A 73 -2.11 -1.07 15.56
CA VAL A 73 -2.17 -2.43 14.97
C VAL A 73 -1.34 -2.50 13.68
N VAL A 74 -1.24 -1.37 13.00
CA VAL A 74 -0.39 -1.15 11.83
C VAL A 74 0.36 0.18 11.99
N ALA A 75 1.53 0.29 11.37
CA ALA A 75 2.32 1.51 11.34
C ALA A 75 2.69 1.86 9.90
N ALA A 76 3.11 3.12 9.66
CA ALA A 76 3.60 3.52 8.37
C ALA A 76 4.91 2.76 8.07
N ALA A 77 5.06 2.28 6.83
CA ALA A 77 6.25 1.52 6.45
C ALA A 77 7.55 2.34 6.58
N SER A 78 7.47 3.68 6.52
CA SER A 78 8.60 4.59 6.80
C SER A 78 9.14 4.48 8.21
N ASP A 79 8.33 3.99 9.14
CA ASP A 79 8.69 3.86 10.56
C ASP A 79 9.28 2.48 10.86
N ALA A 80 9.30 1.56 9.87
CA ALA A 80 9.98 0.28 10.00
C ALA A 80 11.51 0.48 9.93
N PRO A 81 12.30 -0.22 10.75
CA PRO A 81 13.77 -0.21 10.62
C PRO A 81 14.16 -0.61 9.21
N LEU A 82 15.05 0.16 8.58
CA LEU A 82 15.60 -0.20 7.27
C LEU A 82 16.21 -1.61 7.36
N PRO A 83 15.98 -2.48 6.36
CA PRO A 83 16.72 -3.72 6.28
C PRO A 83 18.22 -3.41 6.25
N PRO A 84 19.09 -4.25 6.85
CA PRO A 84 20.53 -4.03 6.76
C PRO A 84 20.92 -3.95 5.28
N GLU A 85 21.72 -2.93 4.92
CA GLU A 85 22.20 -2.74 3.56
C GLU A 85 22.85 -4.04 3.07
N ALA A 86 22.35 -4.56 1.94
CA ALA A 86 22.99 -5.67 1.27
C ALA A 86 24.39 -5.22 0.81
N PRO A 87 25.43 -6.07 0.94
CA PRO A 87 26.76 -5.71 0.47
C PRO A 87 26.70 -5.40 -1.03
N GLU A 88 27.31 -4.28 -1.43
CA GLU A 88 27.47 -3.90 -2.83
C GLU A 88 28.21 -5.03 -3.55
N ALA A 89 27.60 -5.56 -4.62
CA ALA A 89 28.26 -6.52 -5.48
C ALA A 89 29.24 -5.76 -6.38
N GLU A 90 30.55 -5.96 -6.17
CA GLU A 90 31.63 -5.53 -7.08
C GLU A 90 31.64 -6.34 -8.39
#